data_AF-A0A317I7S1-F1
#
_entry.id   AF-A0A317I7S1-F1
#
_cell.length_a   1.000
_cell.length_b   1.000
_cell.length_c   1.000
_cell.angle_alpha   90.00
_cell.angle_beta   90.00
_cell.angle_gamma   90.00
#
_symmetry.space_group_name_H-M   'P 1'
#
loop_
_entity.id
_entity.type
_entity.pdbx_description
1 polymer ?
#
loop_
_entity_poly.entity_id
_entity_poly.type
_entity_poly.pdbx_seq_one_letter_code
_entity_poly.pdbx_strand_id
1 'polypeptide(L)'
;MAITDETKPAGLLAWKNLAPIYGMSAQEEPKFNRYTGTIEALPTSAVGHITLPRVGTSATQTEEEVRESLRRFINDWREVIGADLSQLSLVERVDDPSGSRLARYEQRPFRQQLHGEFGNLRIRFRADRSVVELFSNCIPNAERLQASLSALTPKVSAEEAAAHVVGHPITVRTPTGTEETITLPSGSAVDVKQIVVYALPASDQQSLELHLAWEIGTSNSQIKTIYLDAMTDEVIFGT
;
A
#
# COMPACT_ATOMS: atom_id res chain seq x y z
N MET A 1 4.47 -12.51 9.22
CA MET A 1 5.91 -12.29 8.89
C MET A 1 6.20 -10.80 9.01
N ALA A 2 7.23 -10.41 9.76
CA ALA A 2 7.52 -9.00 10.08
C ALA A 2 8.53 -8.35 9.13
N ILE A 3 8.29 -7.10 8.70
CA ILE A 3 9.23 -6.24 7.97
C ILE A 3 9.89 -5.29 8.98
N THR A 4 11.21 -5.37 9.14
CA THR A 4 11.98 -4.60 10.15
C THR A 4 12.50 -3.24 9.63
N ASP A 5 13.01 -2.42 10.57
CA ASP A 5 13.61 -1.06 10.42
C ASP A 5 14.79 -0.96 9.42
N GLU A 6 15.21 -2.07 8.79
CA GLU A 6 16.26 -2.10 7.76
C GLU A 6 15.84 -1.46 6.42
N THR A 7 14.53 -1.22 6.22
CA THR A 7 14.01 -0.61 4.98
C THR A 7 14.18 0.92 4.95
N LYS A 8 14.06 1.57 6.12
CA LYS A 8 14.29 3.01 6.27
C LYS A 8 15.68 3.49 5.85
N PRO A 9 16.80 2.82 6.20
CA PRO A 9 18.12 3.23 5.74
C PRO A 9 18.28 3.08 4.22
N ALA A 10 17.60 2.13 3.57
CA ALA A 10 17.65 1.96 2.12
C ALA A 10 16.94 3.11 1.38
N GLY A 11 15.71 3.46 1.77
CA GLY A 11 14.98 4.59 1.19
C GLY A 11 15.69 5.93 1.40
N LEU A 12 16.26 6.14 2.58
CA LEU A 12 17.04 7.34 2.88
C LEU A 12 18.34 7.41 2.08
N LEU A 13 19.05 6.28 1.94
CA LEU A 13 20.26 6.22 1.11
C LEU A 13 19.94 6.51 -0.36
N ALA A 14 18.85 5.94 -0.87
CA ALA A 14 18.38 6.20 -2.23
C ALA A 14 18.03 7.67 -2.43
N TRP A 15 17.34 8.31 -1.48
CA TRP A 15 17.09 9.75 -1.51
C TRP A 15 18.39 10.56 -1.56
N LYS A 16 19.38 10.23 -0.73
CA LYS A 16 20.67 10.94 -0.69
C LYS A 16 21.42 10.88 -2.03
N ASN A 17 21.21 9.82 -2.81
CA ASN A 17 21.77 9.69 -4.15
C ASN A 17 20.95 10.44 -5.21
N LEU A 18 19.61 10.49 -5.06
CA LEU A 18 18.71 11.16 -6.00
C LEU A 18 18.68 12.69 -5.83
N ALA A 19 18.69 13.19 -4.59
CA ALA A 19 18.51 14.61 -4.30
C ALA A 19 19.48 15.54 -5.06
N PRO A 20 20.79 15.24 -5.18
CA PRO A 20 21.73 16.06 -5.93
C PRO A 20 21.42 16.16 -7.43
N ILE A 21 20.78 15.14 -8.03
CA ILE A 21 20.40 15.13 -9.45
C ILE A 21 19.37 16.25 -9.74
N TYR A 22 18.55 16.58 -8.74
CA TYR A 22 17.55 17.65 -8.81
C TYR A 22 18.05 18.99 -8.21
N GLY A 23 19.36 19.09 -7.94
CA GLY A 23 19.97 20.30 -7.36
C GLY A 23 19.56 20.55 -5.91
N MET A 24 19.07 19.54 -5.20
CA MET A 24 18.67 19.65 -3.80
C MET A 24 19.80 19.23 -2.88
N SER A 25 19.78 19.76 -1.64
CA SER A 25 20.72 19.33 -0.62
C SER A 25 20.33 17.93 -0.11
N ALA A 26 21.31 17.02 -0.02
CA ALA A 26 21.09 15.71 0.58
C ALA A 26 20.75 15.75 2.09
N GLN A 27 20.87 16.92 2.73
CA GLN A 27 20.45 17.16 4.12
C GLN A 27 18.95 17.46 4.25
N GLU A 28 18.27 17.81 3.16
CA GLU A 28 16.82 18.01 3.14
C GLU A 28 16.15 16.64 3.00
N GLU A 29 15.89 15.99 4.14
CA GLU A 29 15.34 14.63 4.16
C GLU A 29 13.80 14.65 4.00
N PRO A 30 13.22 13.78 3.15
CA PRO A 30 11.79 13.59 3.06
C PRO A 30 11.27 12.88 4.31
N LYS A 31 9.96 12.94 4.53
CA LYS A 31 9.31 12.09 5.51
C LYS A 31 9.21 10.69 4.93
N PHE A 32 9.64 9.68 5.67
CA PHE A 32 9.48 8.27 5.31
C PHE A 32 8.41 7.59 6.16
N ASN A 33 7.64 6.71 5.54
CA ASN A 33 6.70 5.83 6.21
C ASN A 33 7.47 4.91 7.15
N ARG A 34 7.05 4.85 8.42
CA ARG A 34 7.77 4.13 9.45
C ARG A 34 7.81 2.61 9.26
N TYR A 35 6.83 2.03 8.56
CA TYR A 35 6.71 0.58 8.42
C TYR A 35 7.35 0.06 7.14
N THR A 36 7.26 0.84 6.06
CA THR A 36 7.74 0.44 4.74
C THR A 36 9.08 1.08 4.38
N GLY A 37 9.52 2.11 5.10
CA GLY A 37 10.74 2.85 4.77
C GLY A 37 10.65 3.61 3.44
N THR A 38 9.44 3.78 2.90
CA THR A 38 9.17 4.44 1.62
C THR A 38 8.78 5.89 1.82
N ILE A 39 8.91 6.73 0.79
CA ILE A 39 8.60 8.16 0.92
C ILE A 39 7.12 8.38 1.29
N GLU A 40 6.87 9.09 2.38
CA GLU A 40 5.53 9.52 2.78
C GLU A 40 5.24 10.95 2.30
N ALA A 41 6.24 11.83 2.34
CA ALA A 41 6.12 13.19 1.83
C ALA A 41 7.48 13.75 1.40
N LEU A 42 7.48 14.52 0.32
CA LEU A 42 8.64 15.32 -0.11
C LEU A 42 8.93 16.45 0.89
N PRO A 43 10.19 16.90 1.03
CA PRO A 43 10.47 18.12 1.75
C PRO A 43 9.86 19.32 1.00
N THR A 44 9.46 20.35 1.72
CA THR A 44 8.83 21.55 1.12
C THR A 44 9.74 22.24 0.11
N SER A 45 11.06 22.17 0.31
CA SER A 45 12.08 22.67 -0.62
C SER A 45 12.15 21.90 -1.95
N ALA A 46 11.66 20.65 -2.01
CA ALA A 46 11.67 19.86 -3.24
C ALA A 46 10.55 20.23 -4.21
N VAL A 47 9.52 20.94 -3.75
CA VAL A 47 8.37 21.32 -4.58
C VAL A 47 8.84 22.22 -5.72
N GLY A 48 8.67 21.74 -6.96
CA GLY A 48 9.11 22.47 -8.16
C GLY A 48 10.53 22.13 -8.64
N HIS A 49 11.34 21.42 -7.85
CA HIS A 49 12.68 20.97 -8.26
C HIS A 49 12.64 19.61 -8.94
N ILE A 50 11.81 18.71 -8.43
CA ILE A 50 11.63 17.39 -9.00
C ILE A 50 10.69 17.50 -10.20
N THR A 51 11.11 16.97 -11.34
CA THR A 51 10.30 16.95 -12.56
C THR A 51 10.18 15.55 -13.14
N LEU A 52 9.03 15.24 -13.74
CA LEU A 52 8.88 14.02 -14.52
C LEU A 52 9.82 14.06 -15.73
N PRO A 53 10.49 12.95 -16.09
CA PRO A 53 11.35 12.86 -17.25
C PRO A 53 10.62 13.31 -18.52
N ARG A 54 11.29 14.11 -19.36
CA ARG A 54 10.68 14.60 -20.61
C ARG A 54 10.53 13.43 -21.58
N VAL A 55 9.34 13.29 -22.15
CA VAL A 55 9.06 12.37 -23.26
C VAL A 55 8.46 13.19 -24.39
N GLY A 56 8.98 12.99 -25.61
CA GLY A 56 8.58 13.75 -26.79
C GLY A 56 9.28 15.11 -26.94
N THR A 57 9.01 15.77 -28.07
CA THR A 57 9.62 17.05 -28.45
C THR A 57 8.65 18.23 -28.37
N SER A 58 7.36 17.97 -28.23
CA SER A 58 6.30 18.98 -28.13
C SER A 58 6.42 19.82 -26.86
N ALA A 59 5.80 21.01 -26.89
CA ALA A 59 5.70 21.88 -25.72
C ALA A 59 4.67 21.37 -24.70
N THR A 60 3.60 20.75 -25.19
CA THR A 60 2.58 20.08 -24.38
C THR A 60 2.73 18.56 -24.50
N GLN A 61 2.59 17.85 -23.38
CA GLN A 61 2.64 16.39 -23.38
C GLN A 61 1.26 15.81 -23.69
N THR A 62 1.23 14.87 -24.63
CA THR A 62 0.11 13.95 -24.84
C THR A 62 -0.07 13.02 -23.63
N GLU A 63 -1.22 12.37 -23.52
CA GLU A 63 -1.46 11.42 -22.43
C GLU A 63 -0.48 10.25 -22.42
N GLU A 64 -0.05 9.82 -23.60
CA GLU A 64 0.88 8.69 -23.77
C GLU A 64 2.28 9.09 -23.35
N GLU A 65 2.70 10.31 -23.69
CA GLU A 65 3.96 10.89 -23.19
C GLU A 65 3.94 11.06 -21.68
N VAL A 66 2.82 11.49 -21.08
CA VAL A 66 2.66 11.57 -19.62
C VAL A 66 2.77 10.19 -18.98
N ARG A 67 2.13 9.17 -19.57
CA ARG A 67 2.20 7.78 -19.07
C ARG A 67 3.65 7.28 -19.10
N GLU A 68 4.37 7.51 -20.18
CA GLU A 68 5.78 7.13 -20.30
C GLU A 68 6.69 7.93 -19.36
N SER A 69 6.42 9.23 -19.17
CA SER A 69 7.11 10.07 -18.17
C SER A 69 6.95 9.50 -16.77
N LEU A 70 5.73 9.10 -16.39
CA LEU A 70 5.46 8.46 -15.10
C LEU A 70 6.17 7.11 -14.96
N ARG A 71 6.17 6.28 -16.02
CA ARG A 71 6.89 4.99 -16.02
C ARG A 71 8.39 5.17 -15.76
N ARG A 72 9.03 6.12 -16.45
CA ARG A 72 10.45 6.43 -16.25
C ARG A 72 10.71 6.99 -14.86
N PHE A 73 9.85 7.90 -14.40
CA PHE A 73 9.95 8.46 -13.05
C PHE A 73 9.90 7.36 -11.98
N ILE A 74 8.90 6.47 -12.04
CA ILE A 74 8.76 5.36 -11.09
C ILE A 74 9.99 4.45 -11.12
N ASN A 75 10.50 4.14 -12.32
CA ASN A 75 11.69 3.32 -12.47
C ASN A 75 12.93 3.95 -11.83
N ASP A 76 13.15 5.26 -12.03
CA ASP A 76 14.28 5.99 -11.47
C ASP A 76 14.16 6.18 -9.94
N TRP A 77 12.92 6.24 -9.44
CA TRP A 77 12.60 6.45 -8.02
C TRP A 77 12.27 5.16 -7.26
N ARG A 78 12.44 3.98 -7.88
CA ARG A 78 11.96 2.70 -7.35
C ARG A 78 12.41 2.41 -5.92
N GLU A 79 13.64 2.77 -5.56
CA GLU A 79 14.21 2.49 -4.23
C GLU A 79 13.59 3.40 -3.15
N VAL A 80 13.23 4.64 -3.50
CA VAL A 80 12.54 5.58 -2.59
C VAL A 80 11.05 5.25 -2.49
N ILE A 81 10.47 4.77 -3.59
CA ILE A 81 9.07 4.32 -3.67
C ILE A 81 8.89 2.96 -2.97
N GLY A 82 9.90 2.10 -2.99
CA GLY A 82 9.85 0.73 -2.46
C GLY A 82 9.10 -0.26 -3.35
N ALA A 83 8.93 0.02 -4.64
CA ALA A 83 8.26 -0.89 -5.58
C ALA A 83 8.79 -0.73 -7.00
N ASP A 84 8.83 -1.85 -7.71
CA ASP A 84 9.11 -1.88 -9.14
C ASP A 84 7.87 -1.54 -9.96
N LEU A 85 8.09 -1.00 -11.16
CA LEU A 85 7.00 -0.66 -12.08
C LEU A 85 6.15 -1.89 -12.47
N SER A 86 6.75 -3.08 -12.56
CA SER A 86 6.04 -4.34 -12.84
C SER A 86 5.04 -4.72 -11.75
N GLN A 87 5.23 -4.22 -10.53
CA GLN A 87 4.39 -4.50 -9.37
C GLN A 87 3.28 -3.48 -9.21
N LEU A 88 3.23 -2.42 -10.03
CA LEU A 88 2.31 -1.29 -9.86
C LEU A 88 1.29 -1.25 -11.00
N SER A 89 0.02 -1.10 -10.63
CA SER A 89 -1.09 -0.90 -11.56
C SER A 89 -1.63 0.52 -11.40
N LEU A 90 -1.70 1.28 -12.49
CA LEU A 90 -2.38 2.59 -12.49
C LEU A 90 -3.89 2.35 -12.31
N VAL A 91 -4.46 2.84 -11.21
CA VAL A 91 -5.88 2.68 -10.89
C VAL A 91 -6.69 3.94 -11.07
N GLU A 92 -6.03 5.09 -11.03
CA GLU A 92 -6.74 6.36 -11.13
C GLU A 92 -5.82 7.44 -11.68
N ARG A 93 -6.38 8.29 -12.55
CA ARG A 93 -5.76 9.54 -12.99
C ARG A 93 -6.83 10.62 -13.01
N VAL A 94 -6.61 11.70 -12.25
CA VAL A 94 -7.57 12.81 -12.12
C VAL A 94 -6.87 14.12 -12.42
N ASP A 95 -7.50 14.94 -13.25
CA ASP A 95 -7.14 16.35 -13.39
C ASP A 95 -7.79 17.15 -12.25
N ASP A 96 -6.96 17.82 -11.48
CA ASP A 96 -7.38 18.64 -10.34
C ASP A 96 -7.70 20.08 -10.80
N PRO A 97 -8.74 20.73 -10.26
CA PRO A 97 -9.07 22.12 -10.60
C PRO A 97 -7.92 23.12 -10.38
N SER A 98 -6.95 22.79 -9.53
CA SER A 98 -5.71 23.56 -9.33
C SER A 98 -4.75 23.55 -10.54
N GLY A 99 -5.05 22.79 -11.59
CA GLY A 99 -4.16 22.58 -12.74
C GLY A 99 -3.06 21.54 -12.49
N SER A 100 -3.15 20.81 -11.37
CA SER A 100 -2.33 19.62 -11.11
C SER A 100 -3.05 18.36 -11.60
N ARG A 101 -2.29 17.27 -11.76
CA ARG A 101 -2.79 15.94 -12.09
C ARG A 101 -2.36 14.98 -11.01
N LEU A 102 -3.26 14.09 -10.59
CA LEU A 102 -2.98 13.00 -9.68
C LEU A 102 -2.92 11.69 -10.46
N ALA A 103 -1.87 10.90 -10.27
CA ALA A 103 -1.79 9.50 -10.68
C ALA A 103 -1.68 8.61 -9.44
N ARG A 104 -2.63 7.69 -9.26
CA ARG A 104 -2.65 6.70 -8.18
C ARG A 104 -2.40 5.30 -8.72
N TYR A 105 -1.49 4.61 -8.06
CA TYR A 105 -1.11 3.25 -8.36
C TYR A 105 -1.37 2.35 -7.14
N GLU A 106 -1.77 1.13 -7.41
CA GLU A 106 -1.88 0.06 -6.42
C GLU A 106 -0.83 -1.02 -6.72
N GLN A 107 -0.17 -1.49 -5.68
CA GLN A 107 0.78 -2.58 -5.74
C GLN A 107 0.01 -3.89 -5.87
N ARG A 108 0.35 -4.67 -6.90
CA ARG A 108 -0.18 -6.01 -7.16
C ARG A 108 0.95 -7.03 -7.32
N PRO A 109 1.84 -7.16 -6.32
CA PRO A 109 2.95 -8.11 -6.40
C PRO A 109 2.53 -9.51 -5.93
N PHE A 110 1.39 -9.60 -5.23
CA PHE A 110 0.89 -10.82 -4.64
C PHE A 110 -0.07 -11.56 -5.57
N ARG A 111 -0.12 -12.88 -5.47
CA ARG A 111 -1.09 -13.69 -6.22
C ARG A 111 -2.52 -13.43 -5.74
N GLN A 112 -2.68 -13.27 -4.43
CA GLN A 112 -3.91 -12.87 -3.78
C GLN A 112 -4.01 -11.34 -3.72
N GLN A 113 -5.23 -10.81 -3.57
CA GLN A 113 -5.43 -9.37 -3.43
C GLN A 113 -4.79 -8.84 -2.14
N LEU A 114 -4.20 -7.64 -2.20
CA LEU A 114 -3.62 -6.96 -1.05
C LEU A 114 -4.64 -6.03 -0.40
N HIS A 115 -4.82 -6.17 0.91
CA HIS A 115 -5.66 -5.30 1.75
C HIS A 115 -4.85 -4.71 2.92
N GLY A 116 -5.47 -3.77 3.66
CA GLY A 116 -4.88 -3.17 4.86
C GLY A 116 -4.22 -1.80 4.66
N GLU A 117 -4.70 -0.99 3.71
CA GLU A 117 -4.23 0.38 3.42
C GLU A 117 -2.79 0.52 2.89
N PHE A 118 -1.99 -0.55 2.83
CA PHE A 118 -0.65 -0.56 2.22
C PHE A 118 -0.67 -0.86 0.72
N GLY A 119 0.45 -0.61 0.04
CA GLY A 119 0.57 -0.88 -1.40
C GLY A 119 0.13 0.28 -2.29
N ASN A 120 0.06 1.50 -1.79
CA ASN A 120 -0.41 2.66 -2.55
C ASN A 120 0.74 3.60 -2.91
N LEU A 121 0.78 4.05 -4.16
CA LEU A 121 1.64 5.11 -4.65
C LEU A 121 0.78 6.24 -5.24
N ARG A 122 1.04 7.47 -4.83
CA ARG A 122 0.38 8.69 -5.33
C ARG A 122 1.44 9.67 -5.81
N ILE A 123 1.28 10.13 -7.04
CA ILE A 123 2.14 11.13 -7.67
C ILE A 123 1.25 12.27 -8.12
N ARG A 124 1.44 13.46 -7.57
CA ARG A 124 0.80 14.69 -8.04
C ARG A 124 1.81 15.56 -8.77
N PHE A 125 1.46 16.00 -9.96
CA PHE A 125 2.35 16.79 -10.82
C PHE A 125 1.60 17.86 -11.60
N ARG A 126 2.28 18.94 -12.01
CA ARG A 126 1.72 20.00 -12.84
C ARG A 126 1.99 19.78 -14.32
N ALA A 127 1.37 20.61 -15.17
CA ALA A 127 1.55 20.57 -16.62
C ALA A 127 3.01 20.82 -17.07
N ASP A 128 3.81 21.54 -16.27
CA ASP A 128 5.23 21.76 -16.50
C ASP A 128 6.13 20.57 -16.09
N ARG A 129 5.50 19.46 -15.67
CA ARG A 129 6.11 18.22 -15.16
C ARG A 129 6.63 18.31 -13.72
N SER A 130 6.49 19.44 -13.04
CA SER A 130 6.91 19.54 -11.64
C SER A 130 6.09 18.60 -10.77
N VAL A 131 6.77 17.76 -9.99
CA VAL A 131 6.16 16.91 -8.97
C VAL A 131 5.95 17.77 -7.73
N VAL A 132 4.72 17.77 -7.22
CA VAL A 132 4.31 18.58 -6.06
C VAL A 132 3.94 17.72 -4.86
N GLU A 133 3.58 16.46 -5.07
CA GLU A 133 3.30 15.48 -4.02
C GLU A 133 3.81 14.12 -4.48
N LEU A 134 4.53 13.44 -3.60
CA LEU A 134 4.91 12.03 -3.77
C LEU A 134 4.66 11.33 -2.43
N PHE A 135 3.80 10.32 -2.46
CA PHE A 135 3.47 9.47 -1.34
C PHE A 135 3.55 8.01 -1.79
N SER A 136 4.20 7.18 -1.00
CA SER A 136 4.26 5.74 -1.15
C SER A 136 4.15 5.07 0.23
N ASN A 137 3.29 4.08 0.33
CA ASN A 137 3.36 3.05 1.36
C ASN A 137 3.41 1.65 0.71
N CYS A 138 4.03 1.57 -0.46
CA CYS A 138 4.32 0.29 -1.09
C CYS A 138 5.20 -0.58 -0.19
N ILE A 139 5.01 -1.89 -0.29
CA ILE A 139 5.72 -2.88 0.51
C ILE A 139 7.01 -3.24 -0.22
N PRO A 140 8.20 -2.95 0.32
CA PRO A 140 9.46 -3.31 -0.32
C PRO A 140 9.65 -4.82 -0.38
N ASN A 141 10.46 -5.29 -1.35
CA ASN A 141 10.77 -6.71 -1.53
C ASN A 141 9.54 -7.61 -1.69
N ALA A 142 8.44 -7.08 -2.22
CA ALA A 142 7.16 -7.78 -2.25
C ALA A 142 7.19 -9.12 -3.01
N GLU A 143 8.04 -9.28 -4.03
CA GLU A 143 8.23 -10.58 -4.70
C GLU A 143 8.79 -11.65 -3.77
N ARG A 144 9.78 -11.29 -2.94
CA ARG A 144 10.33 -12.20 -1.93
C ARG A 144 9.27 -12.54 -0.88
N LEU A 145 8.49 -11.55 -0.47
CA LEU A 145 7.40 -11.75 0.50
C LEU A 145 6.30 -12.64 -0.09
N GLN A 146 5.93 -12.44 -1.36
CA GLN A 146 4.99 -13.28 -2.10
C GLN A 146 5.50 -14.72 -2.20
N ALA A 147 6.79 -14.94 -2.47
CA ALA A 147 7.37 -16.28 -2.49
C ALA A 147 7.25 -16.96 -1.12
N SER A 148 7.56 -16.25 -0.03
CA SER A 148 7.37 -16.75 1.33
C SER A 148 5.91 -17.06 1.66
N LEU A 149 4.97 -16.18 1.29
CA LEU A 149 3.54 -16.39 1.49
C LEU A 149 3.00 -17.56 0.67
N SER A 150 3.52 -17.76 -0.56
CA SER A 150 3.10 -18.87 -1.44
C SER A 150 3.50 -20.25 -0.90
N ALA A 151 4.49 -20.31 -0.01
CA ALA A 151 4.88 -21.55 0.66
C ALA A 151 3.95 -21.91 1.83
N LEU A 152 3.08 -20.98 2.26
CA LEU A 152 2.11 -21.23 3.32
C LEU A 152 0.88 -21.93 2.74
N THR A 153 0.41 -22.94 3.45
CA THR A 153 -0.90 -23.57 3.19
C THR A 153 -1.85 -23.12 4.29
N PRO A 154 -3.00 -22.51 3.96
CA PRO A 154 -4.05 -22.18 4.91
C PRO A 154 -4.37 -23.38 5.79
N LYS A 155 -4.40 -23.17 7.11
CA LYS A 155 -4.76 -24.20 8.09
C LYS A 155 -6.25 -24.20 8.40
N VAL A 156 -6.89 -23.04 8.27
CA VAL A 156 -8.32 -22.85 8.46
C VAL A 156 -9.00 -22.92 7.10
N SER A 157 -9.96 -23.82 6.96
CA SER A 157 -10.82 -23.92 5.77
C SER A 157 -11.83 -22.77 5.71
N ALA A 158 -12.47 -22.58 4.55
CA ALA A 158 -13.50 -21.56 4.40
C ALA A 158 -14.72 -21.86 5.31
N GLU A 159 -15.07 -23.14 5.46
CA GLU A 159 -16.18 -23.60 6.29
C GLU A 159 -15.91 -23.35 7.78
N GLU A 160 -14.69 -23.64 8.25
CA GLU A 160 -14.27 -23.34 9.62
C GLU A 160 -14.25 -21.83 9.88
N ALA A 161 -13.74 -21.05 8.94
CA ALA A 161 -13.73 -19.59 9.03
C ALA A 161 -15.15 -19.02 9.15
N ALA A 162 -16.10 -19.53 8.36
CA ALA A 162 -17.50 -19.12 8.48
C ALA A 162 -18.09 -19.49 9.86
N ALA A 163 -17.82 -20.70 10.35
CA ALA A 163 -18.32 -21.19 11.63
C ALA A 163 -17.75 -20.41 12.83
N HIS A 164 -16.48 -19.99 12.77
CA HIS A 164 -15.84 -19.19 13.82
C HIS A 164 -16.54 -17.84 14.01
N VAL A 165 -16.93 -17.19 12.92
CA VAL A 165 -17.47 -15.83 12.95
C VAL A 165 -18.97 -15.80 13.30
N VAL A 166 -19.73 -16.86 12.99
CA VAL A 166 -21.18 -16.94 13.29
C VAL A 166 -21.42 -17.28 14.75
N GLY A 167 -22.20 -16.45 15.45
CA GLY A 167 -22.73 -16.77 16.79
C GLY A 167 -21.72 -16.74 17.94
N HIS A 168 -20.46 -16.40 17.67
CA HIS A 168 -19.41 -16.26 18.67
C HIS A 168 -19.04 -14.78 18.86
N PRO A 169 -18.66 -14.38 20.10
CA PRO A 169 -18.05 -13.09 20.33
C PRO A 169 -16.67 -13.06 19.67
N ILE A 170 -16.45 -12.10 18.78
CA ILE A 170 -15.19 -11.85 18.10
C ILE A 170 -14.69 -10.46 18.46
N THR A 171 -13.41 -10.35 18.74
CA THR A 171 -12.76 -9.04 18.91
C THR A 171 -12.26 -8.59 17.54
N VAL A 172 -12.77 -7.44 17.09
CA VAL A 172 -12.33 -6.81 15.85
C VAL A 172 -11.53 -5.56 16.17
N ARG A 173 -10.45 -5.33 15.44
CA ARG A 173 -9.86 -4.00 15.35
C ARG A 173 -10.59 -3.20 14.28
N THR A 174 -11.08 -2.01 14.63
CA THR A 174 -11.78 -1.10 13.72
C THR A 174 -10.79 -0.15 13.01
N PRO A 175 -11.20 0.57 11.96
CA PRO A 175 -10.36 1.58 11.30
C PRO A 175 -9.85 2.70 12.20
N THR A 176 -10.53 2.98 13.32
CA THR A 176 -10.04 3.96 14.31
C THR A 176 -8.96 3.40 15.23
N GLY A 177 -8.57 2.13 15.05
CA GLY A 177 -7.60 1.42 15.89
C GLY A 177 -8.19 0.92 17.22
N THR A 178 -9.50 1.06 17.43
CA THR A 178 -10.18 0.57 18.63
C THR A 178 -10.46 -0.91 18.49
N GLU A 179 -10.28 -1.67 19.56
CA GLU A 179 -10.73 -3.06 19.62
C GLU A 179 -12.15 -3.11 20.20
N GLU A 180 -13.05 -3.74 19.46
CA GLU A 180 -14.45 -3.92 19.85
C GLU A 180 -14.80 -5.39 19.82
N THR A 181 -15.40 -5.90 20.90
CA THR A 181 -15.96 -7.26 20.90
C THR A 181 -17.40 -7.19 20.41
N ILE A 182 -17.65 -7.84 19.28
CA ILE A 182 -18.99 -7.95 18.70
C ILE A 182 -19.42 -9.41 18.66
N THR A 183 -20.73 -9.65 18.70
CA THR A 183 -21.29 -10.97 18.44
C THR A 183 -22.18 -10.87 17.22
N LEU A 184 -21.88 -11.63 16.16
CA LEU A 184 -22.77 -11.68 15.02
C LEU A 184 -24.10 -12.37 15.42
N PRO A 185 -25.26 -11.76 15.15
CA PRO A 185 -26.54 -12.41 15.37
C PRO A 185 -26.61 -13.76 14.64
N SER A 186 -27.28 -14.74 15.25
CA SER A 186 -27.40 -16.10 14.67
C SER A 186 -28.11 -16.16 13.30
N GLY A 187 -28.79 -15.08 12.90
CA GLY A 187 -29.43 -14.92 11.59
C GLY A 187 -28.62 -14.09 10.58
N SER A 188 -27.41 -13.67 10.91
CA SER A 188 -26.51 -13.02 9.96
C SER A 188 -26.06 -14.01 8.91
N ALA A 189 -26.21 -13.66 7.63
CA ALA A 189 -25.61 -14.45 6.56
C ALA A 189 -24.11 -14.11 6.50
N VAL A 190 -23.29 -15.14 6.42
CA VAL A 190 -21.83 -15.05 6.31
C VAL A 190 -21.41 -15.65 4.99
N ASP A 191 -20.62 -14.91 4.23
CA ASP A 191 -20.14 -15.27 2.89
C ASP A 191 -18.61 -15.19 2.87
N VAL A 192 -17.94 -16.33 2.81
CA VAL A 192 -16.47 -16.39 2.73
C VAL A 192 -16.06 -16.24 1.27
N LYS A 193 -15.56 -15.06 0.91
CA LYS A 193 -15.34 -14.70 -0.49
C LYS A 193 -14.08 -15.32 -1.07
N GLN A 194 -12.95 -15.09 -0.40
CA GLN A 194 -11.62 -15.44 -0.92
C GLN A 194 -10.54 -15.35 0.17
N ILE A 195 -9.35 -15.90 -0.14
CA ILE A 195 -8.13 -15.63 0.62
C ILE A 195 -7.44 -14.39 0.05
N VAL A 196 -7.03 -13.49 0.94
CA VAL A 196 -6.30 -12.25 0.64
C VAL A 196 -4.97 -12.19 1.40
N VAL A 197 -4.07 -11.32 0.95
CA VAL A 197 -2.96 -10.84 1.78
C VAL A 197 -3.44 -9.60 2.52
N TYR A 198 -3.43 -9.65 3.86
CA TYR A 198 -3.75 -8.49 4.70
C TYR A 198 -2.48 -7.96 5.35
N ALA A 199 -2.20 -6.67 5.14
CA ALA A 199 -1.05 -5.98 5.73
C ALA A 199 -1.49 -5.10 6.89
N LEU A 200 -0.86 -5.21 8.05
CA LEU A 200 -1.09 -4.31 9.18
C LEU A 200 0.17 -4.07 9.99
N PRO A 201 0.24 -2.98 10.77
CA PRO A 201 1.27 -2.82 11.78
C PRO A 201 1.26 -3.98 12.77
N ALA A 202 2.44 -4.53 13.05
CA ALA A 202 2.61 -5.52 14.09
C ALA A 202 2.25 -4.95 15.47
N SER A 203 2.05 -5.85 16.44
CA SER A 203 1.74 -5.46 17.83
C SER A 203 2.83 -4.60 18.48
N ASP A 204 4.09 -4.73 18.04
CA ASP A 204 5.21 -3.89 18.48
C ASP A 204 5.19 -2.46 17.89
N GLN A 205 4.33 -2.20 16.90
CA GLN A 205 4.20 -0.96 16.17
C GLN A 205 5.48 -0.49 15.45
N GLN A 206 6.49 -1.36 15.35
CA GLN A 206 7.77 -1.11 14.68
C GLN A 206 7.86 -1.79 13.32
N SER A 207 7.10 -2.86 13.12
CA SER A 207 7.15 -3.66 11.90
C SER A 207 5.80 -3.75 11.19
N LEU A 208 5.85 -4.12 9.91
CA LEU A 208 4.65 -4.50 9.15
C LEU A 208 4.51 -6.03 9.17
N GLU A 209 3.32 -6.52 9.49
CA GLU A 209 2.96 -7.93 9.38
C GLU A 209 2.08 -8.19 8.17
N LEU A 210 2.40 -9.26 7.45
CA LEU A 210 1.58 -9.80 6.37
C LEU A 210 0.94 -11.10 6.82
N HIS A 211 -0.37 -11.19 6.60
CA HIS A 211 -1.24 -12.31 6.94
C HIS A 211 -1.90 -12.85 5.68
N LEU A 212 -2.08 -14.17 5.61
CA LEU A 212 -3.07 -14.76 4.72
C LEU A 212 -4.39 -14.78 5.48
N ALA A 213 -5.40 -14.11 4.95
CA ALA A 213 -6.67 -13.95 5.64
C ALA A 213 -7.85 -14.35 4.76
N TRP A 214 -8.87 -14.95 5.36
CA TRP A 214 -10.18 -15.09 4.75
C TRP A 214 -10.90 -13.73 4.77
N GLU A 215 -11.32 -13.24 3.62
CA GLU A 215 -12.23 -12.10 3.51
C GLU A 215 -13.67 -12.62 3.64
N ILE A 216 -14.34 -12.21 4.71
CA ILE A 216 -15.66 -12.70 5.08
C ILE A 216 -16.65 -11.55 5.04
N GLY A 217 -17.61 -11.62 4.13
CA GLY A 217 -18.73 -10.69 4.05
C GLY A 217 -19.83 -11.07 5.05
N THR A 218 -20.44 -10.07 5.68
CA THR A 218 -21.50 -10.25 6.68
C THR A 218 -22.72 -9.40 6.33
N SER A 219 -23.91 -9.99 6.42
CA SER A 219 -25.18 -9.27 6.26
C SER A 219 -25.81 -8.95 7.62
N ASN A 220 -26.63 -7.89 7.64
CA ASN A 220 -27.40 -7.46 8.83
C ASN A 220 -26.56 -7.18 10.10
N SER A 221 -25.26 -6.94 9.95
CA SER A 221 -24.33 -6.53 11.00
C SER A 221 -23.83 -5.11 10.76
N GLN A 222 -23.36 -4.43 11.81
CA GLN A 222 -22.64 -3.14 11.70
C GLN A 222 -21.31 -3.32 10.95
N ILE A 223 -20.61 -4.42 11.24
CA ILE A 223 -19.41 -4.83 10.52
C ILE A 223 -19.86 -5.60 9.28
N LYS A 224 -19.41 -5.17 8.10
CA LYS A 224 -19.74 -5.72 6.78
C LYS A 224 -18.69 -6.68 6.24
N THR A 225 -17.45 -6.49 6.66
CA THR A 225 -16.33 -7.34 6.25
C THR A 225 -15.45 -7.65 7.44
N ILE A 226 -15.11 -8.92 7.59
CA ILE A 226 -14.22 -9.45 8.62
C ILE A 226 -13.05 -10.13 7.92
N TYR A 227 -11.85 -9.89 8.43
CA TYR A 227 -10.62 -10.56 7.99
C TYR A 227 -10.15 -11.50 9.08
N LEU A 228 -10.20 -12.81 8.81
CA LEU A 228 -9.79 -13.87 9.72
C LEU A 228 -8.47 -14.48 9.26
N ASP A 229 -7.48 -14.59 10.13
CA ASP A 229 -6.19 -15.21 9.82
C ASP A 229 -6.37 -16.68 9.46
N ALA A 230 -5.98 -17.04 8.24
CA ALA A 230 -6.13 -18.39 7.71
C ALA A 230 -5.11 -19.41 8.29
N MET A 231 -4.17 -18.94 9.10
CA MET A 231 -3.12 -19.72 9.76
C MET A 231 -3.35 -19.87 11.27
N THR A 232 -3.92 -18.88 11.94
CA THR A 232 -4.11 -18.86 13.40
C THR A 232 -5.55 -18.93 13.87
N ASP A 233 -6.54 -18.75 12.98
CA ASP A 233 -7.97 -18.64 13.32
C ASP A 233 -8.30 -17.39 14.17
N GLU A 234 -7.44 -16.36 14.13
CA GLU A 234 -7.65 -15.10 14.85
C GLU A 234 -8.28 -14.04 13.96
N VAL A 235 -9.22 -13.25 14.49
CA VAL A 235 -9.78 -12.12 13.75
C VAL A 235 -8.80 -10.95 13.76
N ILE A 236 -8.38 -10.53 12.57
CA ILE A 236 -7.35 -9.50 12.40
C ILE A 236 -7.97 -8.10 12.32
N PHE A 237 -9.09 -7.96 11.60
CA PHE A 237 -9.70 -6.66 11.34
C PHE A 237 -11.19 -6.76 10.97
N GLY A 238 -11.95 -5.70 11.23
CA GLY A 238 -13.36 -5.60 10.83
C GLY A 238 -13.73 -4.19 10.37
N THR A 239 -14.51 -4.10 9.28
CA THR A 239 -15.06 -2.85 8.71
C THR A 239 -16.54 -2.94 8.47
#